data_AF-A0A3C1GNZ5-F1
#
_entry.id   AF-A0A3C1GNZ5-F1
#
_cell.length_a   1.000
_cell.length_b   1.000
_cell.length_c   1.000
_cell.angle_alpha   90.00
_cell.angle_beta   90.00
_cell.angle_gamma   90.00
#
_symmetry.space_group_name_H-M   'P 1'
#
loop_
_entity.id
_entity.type
_entity.pdbx_description
1 polymer ?
#
loop_
_entity_poly.entity_id
_entity_poly.type
_entity_poly.pdbx_seq_one_letter_code
_entity_poly.pdbx_strand_id
1 'polypeptide(L)'
;MTAALAPVMTGLVTLSDREEEYVERMQWGEFQPELVVGDEPELLDRVRRHPMLLWKAENGRKRRRPGRGGGSAVGAGRRGR
;
A
#
# COMPACT_ATOMS: atom_id res chain seq x y z
N MET A 1 13.81 29.70 -17.86
CA MET A 1 14.38 28.33 -17.78
C MET A 1 13.57 27.38 -16.89
N THR A 2 12.71 27.85 -15.97
CA THR A 2 11.91 26.98 -15.08
C THR A 2 10.70 26.33 -15.76
N ALA A 3 10.08 26.98 -16.75
CA ALA A 3 8.88 26.44 -17.43
C ALA A 3 9.12 25.09 -18.13
N ALA A 4 10.33 24.84 -18.64
CA ALA A 4 10.68 23.57 -19.28
C ALA A 4 10.78 22.39 -18.28
N LEU A 5 11.01 22.69 -16.99
CA LEU A 5 11.08 21.67 -15.94
C LEU A 5 9.71 21.37 -15.32
N ALA A 6 8.70 22.19 -15.59
CA ALA A 6 7.38 22.04 -14.98
C ALA A 6 6.77 20.64 -15.16
N PRO A 7 6.80 20.00 -16.35
CA PRO A 7 6.23 18.66 -16.53
C PRO A 7 6.96 17.57 -15.73
N VAL A 8 8.30 17.69 -15.64
CA VAL A 8 9.13 16.76 -14.84
C VAL A 8 8.81 16.93 -13.36
N MET A 9 8.71 18.17 -12.89
CA MET A 9 8.33 18.45 -11.51
C MET A 9 6.92 17.94 -11.21
N THR A 10 5.95 18.14 -12.10
CA THR A 10 4.58 17.62 -11.94
C THR A 10 4.57 16.11 -11.76
N GLY A 11 5.31 15.35 -12.56
CA GLY A 11 5.41 13.89 -12.40
C GLY A 11 6.07 13.42 -11.10
N LEU A 12 6.82 14.29 -10.41
CA LEU A 12 7.48 13.98 -9.14
C LEU A 12 6.67 14.41 -7.91
N VAL A 13 5.81 15.42 -8.05
CA VAL A 13 5.06 16.02 -6.93
C VAL A 13 3.57 15.67 -6.93
N THR A 14 3.08 15.08 -8.00
CA THR A 14 1.68 14.64 -8.15
C THR A 14 1.63 13.13 -8.18
N LEU A 15 0.80 12.55 -7.33
CA LEU A 15 0.53 11.12 -7.35
C LEU A 15 -0.39 10.80 -8.53
N SER A 16 -0.12 9.70 -9.20
CA SER A 16 -1.08 9.06 -10.09
C SER A 16 -2.23 8.43 -9.31
N ASP A 17 -3.36 8.16 -9.97
CA ASP A 17 -4.53 7.52 -9.36
C ASP A 17 -4.18 6.22 -8.60
N ARG A 18 -3.25 5.43 -9.14
CA ARG A 18 -2.79 4.18 -8.50
C ARG A 18 -1.97 4.42 -7.25
N GLU A 19 -1.12 5.45 -7.24
CA GLU A 19 -0.33 5.83 -6.07
C GLU A 19 -1.22 6.43 -4.98
N GLU A 20 -2.23 7.23 -5.35
CA GLU A 20 -3.24 7.73 -4.41
C GLU A 20 -4.00 6.56 -3.75
N GLU A 21 -4.46 5.60 -4.56
CA GLU A 21 -5.17 4.42 -4.08
C GLU A 21 -4.29 3.56 -3.14
N TYR A 22 -3.01 3.38 -3.49
CA TYR A 22 -2.05 2.68 -2.63
C TYR A 22 -1.91 3.40 -1.28
N VAL A 23 -1.74 4.73 -1.31
CA VAL A 23 -1.61 5.54 -0.09
C VAL A 23 -2.89 5.47 0.75
N GLU A 24 -4.07 5.47 0.14
CA GLU A 24 -5.34 5.32 0.86
C GLU A 24 -5.44 3.94 1.54
N ARG A 25 -5.26 2.85 0.79
CA ARG A 25 -5.31 1.47 1.31
C ARG A 25 -4.30 1.26 2.42
N MET A 26 -3.11 1.80 2.25
CA MET A 26 -2.03 1.73 3.23
C MET A 26 -2.39 2.40 4.57
N GLN A 27 -3.18 3.48 4.55
CA GLN A 27 -3.69 4.13 5.77
C GLN A 27 -4.73 3.28 6.52
N TRP A 28 -5.32 2.29 5.86
CA TRP A 28 -6.25 1.32 6.45
C TRP A 28 -5.57 0.00 6.82
N GLY A 29 -4.26 -0.09 6.64
CA GLY A 29 -3.47 -1.31 6.84
C GLY A 29 -3.63 -2.36 5.76
N GLU A 30 -4.19 -1.99 4.61
CA GLU A 30 -4.29 -2.84 3.43
C GLU A 30 -3.02 -2.65 2.58
N PHE A 31 -2.06 -3.56 2.74
CA PHE A 31 -0.80 -3.52 1.99
C PHE A 31 -0.94 -4.18 0.62
N GLN A 32 -0.99 -3.38 -0.45
CA GLN A 32 -1.12 -3.84 -1.83
C GLN A 32 -0.07 -3.19 -2.75
N PRO A 33 1.19 -3.65 -2.67
CA PRO A 33 2.29 -3.07 -3.44
C PRO A 33 2.13 -3.20 -4.97
N GLU A 34 1.26 -4.07 -5.46
CA GLU A 34 0.94 -4.27 -6.88
C GLU A 34 0.36 -3.03 -7.56
N LEU A 35 -0.14 -2.05 -6.79
CA LEU A 35 -0.66 -0.79 -7.32
C LEU A 35 0.47 0.13 -7.82
N VAL A 36 1.65 0.04 -7.21
CA VAL A 36 2.77 0.98 -7.44
C VAL A 36 4.03 0.28 -7.94
N VAL A 37 4.15 -1.03 -7.70
CA VAL A 37 5.15 -1.87 -8.35
C VAL A 37 4.52 -2.35 -9.65
N GLY A 38 5.09 -1.91 -10.78
CA GLY A 38 4.65 -2.33 -12.11
C GLY A 38 4.92 -3.82 -12.38
N ASP A 39 5.12 -4.18 -13.65
CA ASP A 39 5.40 -5.55 -14.08
C ASP A 39 6.85 -6.00 -13.75
N GLU A 40 7.26 -5.83 -12.49
CA GLU A 40 8.57 -6.18 -11.94
C GLU A 40 8.40 -7.19 -10.79
N PRO A 41 8.28 -8.50 -11.10
CA PRO A 41 7.92 -9.52 -10.12
C PRO A 41 8.99 -9.68 -9.02
N GLU A 42 10.28 -9.51 -9.34
CA GLU A 42 11.36 -9.60 -8.35
C GLU A 42 11.31 -8.45 -7.34
N LEU A 43 10.98 -7.25 -7.81
CA LEU A 43 10.79 -6.08 -6.95
C LEU A 43 9.56 -6.27 -6.07
N LEU A 44 8.46 -6.73 -6.65
CA LEU A 44 7.21 -6.99 -5.93
C LEU A 44 7.44 -7.98 -4.78
N ASP A 45 8.16 -9.07 -5.03
CA ASP A 45 8.49 -10.07 -4.02
C ASP A 45 9.39 -9.54 -2.91
N ARG A 46 10.31 -8.61 -3.23
CA ARG A 46 11.13 -7.94 -2.22
C ARG A 46 10.30 -6.97 -1.38
N VAL A 47 9.42 -6.19 -2.02
CA VAL A 47 8.57 -5.20 -1.37
C VAL A 47 7.58 -5.87 -0.42
N ARG A 48 6.95 -6.98 -0.84
CA ARG A 48 6.01 -7.77 -0.02
C ARG A 48 6.62 -8.27 1.29
N ARG A 49 7.93 -8.56 1.30
CA ARG A 49 8.67 -9.07 2.46
C ARG A 49 9.41 -7.97 3.22
N HIS A 50 9.28 -6.71 2.81
CA HIS A 50 10.07 -5.62 3.39
C HIS A 50 9.55 -5.27 4.80
N PRO A 51 10.33 -5.53 5.87
CA PRO A 51 9.84 -5.42 7.25
C PRO A 51 9.27 -4.04 7.59
N MET A 52 9.88 -2.98 7.06
CA MET A 52 9.41 -1.62 7.34
C MET A 52 8.07 -1.29 6.67
N LEU A 53 7.81 -1.84 5.49
CA LEU A 53 6.55 -1.59 4.78
C LEU A 53 5.42 -2.35 5.47
N LEU A 54 5.68 -3.59 5.89
CA LEU A 54 4.75 -4.38 6.70
C LEU A 54 4.41 -3.68 8.01
N TRP A 55 5.42 -3.19 8.74
CA TRP A 55 5.19 -2.40 9.96
C TRP A 55 4.37 -1.14 9.68
N LYS A 56 4.66 -0.41 8.59
CA LYS A 56 3.92 0.81 8.23
C LYS A 56 2.45 0.50 7.92
N ALA A 57 2.15 -0.66 7.33
CA ALA A 57 0.79 -1.08 7.02
C ALA A 57 0.04 -1.40 8.31
N GLU A 58 0.64 -2.24 9.15
CA GLU A 58 0.09 -2.61 10.45
C GLU A 58 -0.16 -1.38 11.35
N ASN A 59 0.71 -0.37 11.23
CA ASN A 59 0.63 0.87 11.99
C ASN A 59 -0.01 2.01 11.20
N GLY A 60 -0.75 1.71 10.11
CA GLY A 60 -1.54 2.67 9.34
C GLY A 60 -2.60 3.32 10.23
N ARG A 61 -2.24 4.40 10.92
CA ARG A 61 -3.10 5.04 11.91
C ARG A 61 -4.20 5.85 11.22
N LYS A 62 -5.35 5.23 10.94
CA LYS A 62 -6.65 5.89 10.98
C LYS A 62 -7.62 5.05 11.82
N ARG A 63 -8.14 5.66 12.90
CA ARG A 63 -9.16 5.05 13.77
C ARG A 63 -10.33 4.58 12.92
N ARG A 64 -10.66 3.28 13.03
CA ARG A 64 -11.83 2.56 12.47
C ARG A 64 -12.36 3.14 11.15
N ARG A 65 -12.00 2.51 10.03
CA ARG A 65 -12.71 2.67 8.73
C ARG A 65 -14.22 2.60 9.00
N PRO A 66 -15.03 3.61 8.65
CA PRO A 66 -16.48 3.49 8.73
C PRO A 66 -16.89 2.36 7.78
N GLY A 67 -17.34 1.25 8.38
CA GLY A 67 -17.91 0.05 7.75
C GLY A 67 -17.68 -0.17 6.26
N ARG A 68 -16.73 -1.05 5.91
CA ARG A 68 -16.95 -2.01 4.83
C ARG A 68 -16.88 -3.40 5.46
N GLY A 69 -18.05 -3.97 5.73
CA GLY A 69 -18.15 -5.30 6.33
C GLY A 69 -17.58 -6.37 5.40
N GLY A 70 -16.89 -7.35 6.01
CA GLY A 70 -16.81 -8.71 5.47
C GLY A 70 -15.45 -9.16 4.93
N GLY A 71 -14.71 -9.88 5.77
CA GLY A 71 -14.03 -11.11 5.34
C GLY A 71 -12.54 -11.04 5.07
N SER A 72 -11.73 -11.26 6.10
CA SER A 72 -10.58 -12.15 5.94
C SER A 72 -10.47 -13.04 7.18
N ALA A 73 -11.10 -14.20 7.09
CA ALA A 73 -10.88 -15.30 8.01
C ALA A 73 -9.60 -16.00 7.56
N VAL A 74 -8.50 -15.75 8.26
CA VAL A 74 -7.32 -16.62 8.24
C VAL A 74 -6.96 -16.91 9.68
N GLY A 75 -7.06 -18.18 10.07
CA GLY A 75 -6.51 -18.67 11.34
C GLY A 75 -7.45 -19.47 12.25
N ALA A 76 -8.40 -20.25 11.72
CA ALA A 76 -8.96 -21.36 12.50
C ALA A 76 -8.00 -22.56 12.39
N GLY A 77 -7.21 -22.81 13.44
CA GLY A 77 -6.28 -23.93 13.45
C GLY A 77 -5.66 -24.24 14.80
N ARG A 78 -6.34 -25.13 15.55
CA ARG A 78 -5.85 -26.01 16.63
C ARG A 78 -5.86 -25.48 18.06
N ARG A 79 -6.94 -25.82 18.77
CA ARG A 79 -6.95 -26.27 20.16
C ARG A 79 -7.02 -27.80 20.19
N GLY A 80 -6.36 -28.41 21.17
CA GLY A 80 -6.35 -29.86 21.48
C GLY A 80 -4.91 -30.30 21.73
N ARG A 81 -4.48 -30.74 22.90
CA ARG A 81 -5.15 -31.32 24.07
C ARG A 81 -4.35 -30.93 25.31
#